data_AF-A0A5D6XNG0-F1
#
_entry.id   AF-A0A5D6XNG0-F1
#
_cell.length_a   1.000
_cell.length_b   1.000
_cell.length_c   1.000
_cell.angle_alpha   90.00
_cell.angle_beta   90.00
_cell.angle_gamma   90.00
#
_symmetry.space_group_name_H-M   'P 1'
#
loop_
_entity.id
_entity.type
_entity.pdbx_description
1 polymer ?
#
loop_
_entity_poly.entity_id
_entity_poly.type
_entity_poly.pdbx_seq_one_letter_code
_entity_poly.pdbx_strand_id
1 'polypeptide(L)'
;MAAVTSAELQEAWEKVKRAKSLPNPPTIKLPLFSAKTPMKTRLAAIQHVISTLEYNYTGTLYFDVTKNRSFKSIVSTAKDILNEVLPIQCLEAVFLGAYLTASAPELERFPISFKTVAGGCVHRHIVLAVRHQHAKWGALGLSRSEKLMAKELKYASLSELVQDFCREFALLFHAVLKVYAGFPFSHDIHSSEKVEWRVMNLPLEHATWADAAQHLDAFSKEALDILAFKRAKGELPDSFALKFPLHVPETEPGKKSPDKRVLLSAGSFEFPGACGDEDAVLPLEGDAGPEKDSDKPPKPILVAPDRLEFKQALANAAQVLPTNIFLQNTTTSPYFVDIEELSGQLEIVTRGAVSSHHESGDSGGNNAAPKPSTATFRVSAKGMTAVAIKFRAAMPAAHSTVPKSDPAVATKAPGKTPRAGKGAPTSAKSFTSAALESRQVVTFKCRRVTRSSEGPSIEVEDGEAFVTELPFVVLPTAQ
;
A
#
# COMPACT_ATOMS: atom_id res chain seq x y z
N MET A 1 7.00 -4.22 0.89
CA MET A 1 8.40 -4.00 1.31
C MET A 1 8.51 -4.44 2.76
N ALA A 2 9.47 -5.32 3.10
CA ALA A 2 9.71 -5.69 4.49
C ALA A 2 10.19 -4.45 5.27
N ALA A 3 9.80 -4.33 6.53
CA ALA A 3 10.29 -3.27 7.40
C ALA A 3 11.79 -3.48 7.64
N VAL A 4 12.61 -2.46 7.38
CA VAL A 4 14.05 -2.48 7.68
C VAL A 4 14.22 -2.67 9.18
N THR A 5 14.99 -3.67 9.58
CA THR A 5 15.23 -3.92 11.01
C THR A 5 16.12 -2.81 11.59
N SER A 6 16.00 -2.53 12.89
CA SER A 6 16.86 -1.54 13.57
C SER A 6 18.35 -1.89 13.44
N ALA A 7 18.69 -3.17 13.35
CA ALA A 7 20.06 -3.63 13.16
C ALA A 7 20.58 -3.31 11.75
N GLU A 8 19.80 -3.60 10.70
CA GLU A 8 20.14 -3.24 9.32
C GLU A 8 20.27 -1.73 9.14
N LEU A 9 19.37 -0.96 9.78
CA LEU A 9 19.43 0.50 9.74
C LEU A 9 20.71 1.02 10.40
N GLN A 10 21.05 0.49 11.58
CA GLN A 10 22.28 0.88 12.28
C GLN A 10 23.53 0.51 11.49
N GLU A 11 23.55 -0.68 10.89
CA GLU A 11 24.65 -1.13 10.05
C GLU A 11 24.82 -0.23 8.82
N ALA A 12 23.71 0.13 8.15
CA ALA A 12 23.72 1.08 7.04
C ALA A 12 24.24 2.46 7.47
N TRP A 13 23.80 2.95 8.63
CA TRP A 13 24.28 4.22 9.20
C TRP A 13 25.79 4.21 9.46
N GLU A 14 26.30 3.14 10.05
CA GLU A 14 27.72 2.99 10.33
C GLU A 14 28.55 2.82 9.04
N LYS A 15 28.00 2.18 8.00
CA LYS A 15 28.62 2.14 6.67
C LYS A 15 28.75 3.54 6.07
N VAL A 16 27.70 4.37 6.16
CA VAL A 16 27.72 5.75 5.66
C VAL A 16 28.72 6.60 6.45
N LYS A 17 28.75 6.52 7.78
CA LYS A 17 29.71 7.25 8.62
C LYS A 17 31.17 6.88 8.34
N ARG A 18 31.44 5.60 8.04
CA ARG A 18 32.80 5.11 7.74
C ARG A 18 33.23 5.35 6.29
N ALA A 19 32.31 5.73 5.40
CA ALA A 19 32.63 5.96 4.01
C ALA A 19 33.56 7.17 3.87
N LYS A 20 34.75 6.96 3.29
CA LYS A 20 35.73 8.04 3.04
C LYS A 20 35.27 9.00 1.94
N SER A 21 34.39 8.54 1.06
CA SER A 21 33.73 9.35 0.03
C SER A 21 32.30 8.86 -0.14
N LEU A 22 31.38 9.80 -0.32
CA LEU A 22 29.99 9.54 -0.64
C LEU A 22 29.70 10.02 -2.07
N PRO A 23 28.71 9.43 -2.75
CA PRO A 23 28.23 9.96 -4.03
C PRO A 23 27.82 11.43 -3.86
N ASN A 24 28.12 12.24 -4.86
CA ASN A 24 27.64 13.62 -4.87
C ASN A 24 26.11 13.62 -4.96
N PRO A 25 25.43 14.55 -4.26
CA PRO A 25 23.99 14.68 -4.37
C PRO A 25 23.58 15.03 -5.81
N PRO A 26 22.35 14.69 -6.21
CA PRO A 26 21.86 14.98 -7.55
C PRO A 26 21.86 16.49 -7.80
N THR A 27 22.31 16.91 -8.98
CA THR A 27 22.24 18.33 -9.37
C THR A 27 20.88 18.62 -9.99
N ILE A 28 20.11 19.52 -9.36
CA ILE A 28 18.85 19.98 -9.93
C ILE A 28 19.11 21.08 -10.94
N LYS A 29 18.70 20.85 -12.19
CA LYS A 29 18.64 21.87 -13.23
C LYS A 29 17.20 22.32 -13.38
N LEU A 30 16.91 23.56 -12.98
CA LEU A 30 15.58 24.12 -13.14
C LEU A 30 15.25 24.25 -14.63
N PRO A 31 14.08 23.76 -15.07
CA PRO A 31 13.71 23.82 -16.47
C PRO A 31 13.38 25.26 -16.86
N LEU A 32 13.94 25.71 -17.98
CA LEU A 32 13.59 26.97 -18.62
C LEU A 32 12.55 26.70 -19.70
N PHE A 33 11.39 27.35 -19.59
CA PHE A 33 10.30 27.16 -20.53
C PHE A 33 10.22 28.35 -21.48
N SER A 34 10.19 28.06 -22.77
CA SER A 34 9.82 29.07 -23.77
C SER A 34 8.29 29.18 -23.84
N ALA A 35 7.77 30.30 -24.35
CA ALA A 35 6.32 30.46 -24.57
C ALA A 35 5.71 29.41 -25.53
N LYS A 36 6.54 28.75 -26.36
CA LYS A 36 6.11 27.71 -27.30
C LYS A 36 6.11 26.31 -26.70
N THR A 37 6.68 26.12 -25.51
CA THR A 37 6.81 24.80 -24.88
C THR A 37 5.42 24.30 -24.45
N PRO A 38 4.95 23.15 -24.96
CA PRO A 38 3.64 22.61 -24.59
C PRO A 38 3.52 22.37 -23.09
N MET A 39 2.35 22.66 -22.50
CA MET A 39 2.15 22.51 -21.06
C MET A 39 2.42 21.08 -20.56
N LYS A 40 2.07 20.05 -21.34
CA LYS A 40 2.37 18.66 -21.01
C LYS A 40 3.87 18.44 -20.79
N THR A 41 4.71 19.02 -21.66
CA THR A 41 6.16 18.97 -21.55
C THR A 41 6.66 19.77 -20.36
N ARG A 42 6.05 20.93 -20.07
CA ARG A 42 6.37 21.74 -18.88
C ARG A 42 6.12 20.96 -17.60
N LEU A 43 4.93 20.36 -17.47
CA LEU A 43 4.54 19.55 -16.31
C LEU A 43 5.43 18.31 -16.14
N ALA A 44 5.80 17.63 -17.24
CA ALA A 44 6.71 16.50 -17.18
C ALA A 44 8.11 16.91 -16.68
N ALA A 45 8.64 18.05 -17.14
CA ALA A 45 9.92 18.57 -16.67
C ALA A 45 9.86 19.00 -15.18
N ILE A 46 8.76 19.60 -14.74
CA ILE A 46 8.54 19.94 -13.32
C ILE A 46 8.46 18.67 -12.48
N GLN A 47 7.72 17.67 -12.92
CA GLN A 47 7.65 16.38 -12.23
C GLN A 47 9.02 15.70 -12.16
N HIS A 48 9.84 15.82 -13.21
CA HIS A 48 11.20 15.31 -13.18
C HIS A 48 12.04 15.98 -12.09
N VAL A 49 11.97 17.31 -11.94
CA VAL A 49 12.63 18.03 -10.83
C VAL A 49 12.16 17.50 -9.47
N ILE A 50 10.84 17.34 -9.28
CA ILE A 50 10.27 16.81 -8.03
C ILE A 50 10.79 15.38 -7.75
N SER A 51 10.91 14.55 -8.79
CA SER A 51 11.31 13.16 -8.65
C SER A 51 12.81 13.00 -8.40
N THR A 52 13.64 13.92 -8.89
CA THR A 52 15.10 13.97 -8.64
C THR A 52 15.44 14.18 -7.18
N LEU A 53 14.55 14.80 -6.39
CA LEU A 53 14.73 14.94 -4.94
C LEU A 53 14.56 13.61 -4.20
N GLU A 54 13.92 12.62 -4.81
CA GLU A 54 13.56 11.33 -4.20
C GLU A 54 12.56 11.42 -3.04
N TYR A 55 11.84 10.32 -2.81
CA TYR A 55 10.91 10.24 -1.69
C TYR A 55 11.70 10.05 -0.39
N ASN A 56 11.36 10.84 0.64
CA ASN A 56 12.02 10.78 1.93
C ASN A 56 11.60 9.53 2.74
N TYR A 57 12.53 8.58 2.86
CA TYR A 57 12.42 7.37 3.68
C TYR A 57 13.17 7.46 5.01
N THR A 58 13.80 8.59 5.35
CA THR A 58 14.68 8.71 6.52
C THR A 58 13.92 8.85 7.84
N GLY A 59 12.62 9.17 7.77
CA GLY A 59 11.78 9.43 8.94
C GLY A 59 12.01 10.79 9.60
N THR A 60 12.91 11.62 9.06
CA THR A 60 13.15 12.99 9.51
C THR A 60 12.54 13.97 8.52
N LEU A 61 11.74 14.92 9.01
CA LEU A 61 11.24 16.04 8.21
C LEU A 61 12.31 17.13 8.14
N TYR A 62 12.72 17.49 6.92
CA TYR A 62 13.76 18.51 6.70
C TYR A 62 13.18 19.91 6.54
N PHE A 63 11.94 20.02 6.08
CA PHE A 63 11.30 21.29 5.74
C PHE A 63 10.03 21.53 6.57
N ASP A 64 9.65 22.80 6.72
CA ASP A 64 8.43 23.17 7.43
C ASP A 64 7.17 22.78 6.64
N VAL A 65 6.45 21.77 7.14
CA VAL A 65 5.24 21.21 6.55
C VAL A 65 3.94 21.76 7.15
N THR A 66 4.00 22.83 7.94
CA THR A 66 2.79 23.44 8.52
C THR A 66 1.82 23.92 7.43
N LYS A 67 0.54 23.55 7.56
CA LYS A 67 -0.49 23.86 6.53
C LYS A 67 -1.17 25.22 6.71
N ASN A 68 -1.28 25.70 7.95
CA ASN A 68 -1.97 26.95 8.30
C ASN A 68 -1.06 28.18 8.08
N ARG A 69 -0.56 28.35 6.86
CA ARG A 69 0.37 29.42 6.48
C ARG A 69 0.02 30.00 5.11
N SER A 70 0.56 31.18 4.83
CA SER A 70 0.31 31.88 3.58
C SER A 70 1.02 31.22 2.40
N PHE A 71 0.53 31.47 1.18
CA PHE A 71 1.19 30.97 -0.03
C PHE A 71 2.62 31.52 -0.17
N LYS A 72 2.87 32.79 0.18
CA LYS A 72 4.22 33.37 0.27
C LYS A 72 5.15 32.55 1.17
N SER A 73 4.65 32.07 2.31
CA SER A 73 5.42 31.25 3.23
C SER A 73 5.73 29.87 2.63
N ILE A 74 4.74 29.23 1.99
CA ILE A 74 4.91 27.97 1.26
C ILE A 74 5.97 28.11 0.15
N VAL A 75 5.94 29.22 -0.59
CA VAL A 75 6.94 29.51 -1.62
C VAL A 75 8.35 29.65 -1.03
N SER A 76 8.50 30.23 0.16
CA SER A 76 9.79 30.26 0.85
C SER A 76 10.32 28.85 1.07
N THR A 77 9.49 27.95 1.60
CA THR A 77 9.87 26.55 1.81
C THR A 77 10.17 25.83 0.49
N ALA A 78 9.44 26.12 -0.59
CA ALA A 78 9.74 25.56 -1.91
C ALA A 78 11.11 26.01 -2.45
N LYS A 79 11.54 27.25 -2.15
CA LYS A 79 12.89 27.73 -2.48
C LYS A 79 13.95 27.05 -1.63
N ASP A 80 13.69 26.84 -0.33
CA ASP A 80 14.59 26.11 0.55
C ASP A 80 14.79 24.67 0.05
N ILE A 81 13.73 24.00 -0.39
CA ILE A 81 13.80 22.66 -1.01
C ILE A 81 14.75 22.64 -2.22
N LEU A 82 14.66 23.64 -3.09
CA LEU A 82 15.51 23.74 -4.29
C LEU A 82 16.97 24.10 -3.97
N ASN A 83 17.21 24.78 -2.86
CA ASN A 83 18.55 25.17 -2.43
C ASN A 83 19.28 24.03 -1.70
N GLU A 84 18.57 23.33 -0.80
CA GLU A 84 19.14 22.29 0.06
C GLU A 84 19.18 20.92 -0.63
N VAL A 85 18.29 20.68 -1.62
CA VAL A 85 18.28 19.45 -2.44
C VAL A 85 18.18 18.16 -1.58
N LEU A 86 17.37 18.20 -0.52
CA LEU A 86 17.13 17.06 0.36
C LEU A 86 15.86 16.30 -0.05
N PRO A 87 15.75 14.99 0.29
CA PRO A 87 14.56 14.21 0.02
C PRO A 87 13.28 14.79 0.62
N ILE A 88 12.19 14.69 -0.13
CA ILE A 88 10.89 15.28 0.23
C ILE A 88 9.76 14.23 0.29
N GLN A 89 8.63 14.61 0.86
CA GLN A 89 7.40 13.83 0.90
C GLN A 89 6.30 14.47 0.06
N CYS A 90 5.11 13.86 0.10
CA CYS A 90 3.96 14.24 -0.71
C CYS A 90 3.52 15.72 -0.53
N LEU A 91 3.56 16.27 0.69
CA LEU A 91 3.14 17.67 0.92
C LEU A 91 4.17 18.68 0.39
N GLU A 92 5.46 18.44 0.63
CA GLU A 92 6.56 19.27 0.11
C GLU A 92 6.57 19.24 -1.43
N ALA A 93 6.26 18.10 -2.04
CA ALA A 93 6.09 18.00 -3.50
C ALA A 93 4.93 18.87 -4.01
N VAL A 94 3.84 19.01 -3.24
CA VAL A 94 2.74 19.93 -3.55
C VAL A 94 3.19 21.38 -3.45
N PHE A 95 3.97 21.74 -2.41
CA PHE A 95 4.52 23.08 -2.27
C PHE A 95 5.41 23.45 -3.46
N LEU A 96 6.32 22.55 -3.81
CA LEU A 96 7.26 22.73 -4.92
C LEU A 96 6.51 22.77 -6.26
N GLY A 97 5.56 21.87 -6.48
CA GLY A 97 4.72 21.86 -7.67
C GLY A 97 3.95 23.17 -7.83
N ALA A 98 3.35 23.69 -6.75
CA ALA A 98 2.60 24.93 -6.77
C ALA A 98 3.50 26.14 -7.07
N TYR A 99 4.73 26.18 -6.53
CA TYR A 99 5.71 27.22 -6.81
C TYR A 99 6.20 27.19 -8.26
N LEU A 100 6.65 26.03 -8.76
CA LEU A 100 7.21 25.87 -10.11
C LEU A 100 6.20 26.12 -11.23
N THR A 101 4.90 26.03 -10.90
CA THR A 101 3.80 26.29 -11.84
C THR A 101 3.12 27.65 -11.62
N ALA A 102 3.56 28.47 -10.65
CA ALA A 102 2.93 29.76 -10.36
C ALA A 102 2.94 30.73 -11.54
N SER A 103 3.98 30.67 -12.40
CA SER A 103 4.12 31.49 -13.62
C SER A 103 3.22 31.09 -14.79
N ALA A 104 2.40 30.03 -14.64
CA ALA A 104 1.47 29.55 -15.67
C ALA A 104 0.02 29.92 -15.31
N PRO A 105 -0.46 31.15 -15.57
CA PRO A 105 -1.84 31.56 -15.23
C PRO A 105 -2.93 30.72 -15.90
N GLU A 106 -2.62 30.04 -17.00
CA GLU A 106 -3.50 29.12 -17.71
C GLU A 106 -3.70 27.76 -17.00
N LEU A 107 -2.96 27.51 -15.91
CA LEU A 107 -2.94 26.26 -15.18
C LEU A 107 -3.51 26.44 -13.77
N GLU A 108 -4.70 25.95 -13.54
CA GLU A 108 -5.26 25.91 -12.18
C GLU A 108 -4.70 24.71 -11.41
N ARG A 109 -4.48 24.91 -10.10
CA ARG A 109 -3.71 23.99 -9.25
C ARG A 109 -4.45 23.75 -7.96
N PHE A 110 -5.04 22.58 -7.80
CA PHE A 110 -5.88 22.21 -6.66
C PHE A 110 -5.16 21.20 -5.76
N PRO A 111 -5.05 21.42 -4.44
CA PRO A 111 -4.58 20.39 -3.54
C PRO A 111 -5.68 19.34 -3.33
N ILE A 112 -5.37 18.07 -3.62
CA ILE A 112 -6.27 16.92 -3.41
C ILE A 112 -5.64 15.98 -2.39
N SER A 113 -6.31 15.79 -1.25
CA SER A 113 -5.84 14.88 -0.21
C SER A 113 -6.72 13.63 -0.11
N PHE A 114 -6.10 12.51 0.22
CA PHE A 114 -6.75 11.22 0.41
C PHE A 114 -6.54 10.75 1.85
N LYS A 115 -7.61 10.33 2.50
CA LYS A 115 -7.57 9.53 3.74
C LYS A 115 -7.94 8.10 3.38
N THR A 116 -7.05 7.17 3.66
CA THR A 116 -7.21 5.75 3.32
C THR A 116 -6.96 4.87 4.53
N VAL A 117 -7.40 3.62 4.49
CA VAL A 117 -7.10 2.59 5.49
C VAL A 117 -6.50 1.36 4.79
N ALA A 118 -5.42 0.82 5.35
CA ALA A 118 -4.82 -0.43 4.91
C ALA A 118 -4.25 -1.15 6.14
N GLY A 119 -4.50 -2.45 6.29
CA GLY A 119 -4.04 -3.21 7.45
C GLY A 119 -4.44 -2.58 8.79
N GLY A 120 -5.66 -2.07 8.91
CA GLY A 120 -6.14 -1.39 10.14
C GLY A 120 -5.49 -0.04 10.45
N CYS A 121 -4.55 0.46 9.64
CA CYS A 121 -3.91 1.76 9.84
C CYS A 121 -4.47 2.83 8.89
N VAL A 122 -4.64 4.05 9.40
CA VAL A 122 -5.04 5.20 8.58
C VAL A 122 -3.80 5.83 7.94
N HIS A 123 -3.87 6.04 6.63
CA HIS A 123 -2.83 6.71 5.84
C HIS A 123 -3.39 7.96 5.18
N ARG A 124 -2.55 9.00 5.12
CA ARG A 124 -2.87 10.29 4.51
C ARG A 124 -1.91 10.54 3.36
N HIS A 125 -2.43 10.97 2.22
CA HIS A 125 -1.65 11.29 1.02
C HIS A 125 -2.19 12.57 0.37
N ILE A 126 -1.36 13.31 -0.36
CA ILE A 126 -1.77 14.53 -1.06
C ILE A 126 -1.05 14.65 -2.41
N VAL A 127 -1.75 15.17 -3.40
CA VAL A 127 -1.22 15.51 -4.73
C VAL A 127 -1.72 16.90 -5.14
N LEU A 128 -1.04 17.51 -6.11
CA LEU A 128 -1.45 18.75 -6.74
C LEU A 128 -2.15 18.41 -8.06
N ALA A 129 -3.49 18.36 -8.04
CA ALA A 129 -4.26 18.23 -9.26
C ALA A 129 -4.12 19.51 -10.09
N VAL A 130 -3.93 19.36 -11.40
CA VAL A 130 -3.74 20.48 -12.32
C VAL A 130 -4.76 20.41 -13.44
N ARG A 131 -5.29 21.57 -13.82
CA ARG A 131 -6.27 21.72 -14.91
C ARG A 131 -5.74 22.69 -15.95
N HIS A 132 -5.72 22.26 -17.21
CA HIS A 132 -5.27 23.07 -18.34
C HIS A 132 -5.95 22.64 -19.65
N GLN A 133 -6.28 23.59 -20.53
CA GLN A 133 -6.91 23.40 -21.86
C GLN A 133 -8.18 22.54 -21.87
N HIS A 134 -9.32 23.10 -22.29
CA HIS A 134 -10.60 22.36 -22.41
C HIS A 134 -10.92 21.50 -21.17
N ALA A 135 -10.53 21.98 -19.98
CA ALA A 135 -10.67 21.28 -18.70
C ALA A 135 -10.02 19.87 -18.64
N LYS A 136 -8.90 19.63 -19.33
CA LYS A 136 -8.12 18.40 -19.10
C LYS A 136 -7.40 18.45 -17.76
N TRP A 137 -7.45 17.34 -17.05
CA TRP A 137 -6.91 17.15 -15.71
C TRP A 137 -5.69 16.24 -15.72
N GLY A 138 -4.79 16.50 -14.78
CA GLY A 138 -3.61 15.70 -14.45
C GLY A 138 -3.19 15.98 -13.01
N ALA A 139 -2.03 15.47 -12.61
CA ALA A 139 -1.51 15.71 -11.26
C ALA A 139 0.03 15.80 -11.24
N LEU A 140 0.54 16.60 -10.31
CA LEU A 140 1.92 16.61 -9.88
C LEU A 140 1.98 16.12 -8.42
N GLY A 141 3.09 15.50 -8.04
CA GLY A 141 3.30 15.10 -6.66
C GLY A 141 4.40 14.08 -6.51
N LEU A 142 4.54 13.55 -5.30
CA LEU A 142 5.52 12.52 -4.99
C LEU A 142 4.91 11.49 -4.04
N SER A 143 5.20 10.22 -4.27
CA SER A 143 4.67 9.11 -3.49
C SER A 143 5.66 7.96 -3.48
N ARG A 144 5.48 7.06 -2.52
CA ARG A 144 6.21 5.77 -2.46
C ARG A 144 5.79 4.82 -3.58
N SER A 145 4.66 5.08 -4.22
CA SER A 145 4.16 4.36 -5.39
C SER A 145 4.05 5.32 -6.57
N GLU A 146 4.68 4.97 -7.69
CA GLU A 146 4.65 5.77 -8.92
C GLU A 146 3.23 6.00 -9.43
N LYS A 147 2.33 5.07 -9.14
CA LYS A 147 0.93 5.15 -9.56
C LYS A 147 0.09 6.12 -8.72
N LEU A 148 0.62 6.58 -7.59
CA LEU A 148 -0.04 7.50 -6.65
C LEU A 148 0.62 8.89 -6.63
N MET A 149 1.35 9.28 -7.66
CA MET A 149 1.98 10.61 -7.77
C MET A 149 1.50 11.36 -9.02
N ALA A 150 2.37 11.52 -10.00
CA ALA A 150 2.09 12.25 -11.22
C ALA A 150 1.08 11.54 -12.12
N LYS A 151 0.20 12.33 -12.74
CA LYS A 151 -0.77 11.85 -13.72
C LYS A 151 -0.73 12.78 -14.93
N GLU A 152 -0.65 12.20 -16.13
CA GLU A 152 -0.65 12.96 -17.37
C GLU A 152 -1.92 13.79 -17.53
N LEU A 153 -1.81 14.91 -18.25
CA LEU A 153 -2.93 15.81 -18.55
C LEU A 153 -3.85 15.20 -19.62
N LYS A 154 -4.68 14.22 -19.24
CA LYS A 154 -5.55 13.45 -20.15
C LYS A 154 -7.00 13.28 -19.69
N TYR A 155 -7.24 13.33 -18.38
CA TYR A 155 -8.54 13.09 -17.77
C TYR A 155 -9.52 14.21 -18.14
N ALA A 156 -10.77 13.89 -18.44
CA ALA A 156 -11.78 14.86 -18.88
C ALA A 156 -12.43 15.62 -17.71
N SER A 157 -12.33 15.10 -16.50
CA SER A 157 -12.94 15.68 -15.30
C SER A 157 -12.07 15.45 -14.05
N LEU A 158 -12.36 16.19 -12.98
CA LEU A 158 -11.66 16.01 -11.70
C LEU A 158 -12.05 14.64 -11.11
N SER A 159 -13.31 14.26 -11.24
CA SER A 159 -13.79 12.95 -10.82
C SER A 159 -13.04 11.81 -11.49
N GLU A 160 -12.81 11.85 -12.80
CA GLU A 160 -12.07 10.79 -13.52
C GLU A 160 -10.63 10.65 -13.02
N LEU A 161 -9.95 11.78 -12.76
CA LEU A 161 -8.61 11.80 -12.16
C LEU A 161 -8.63 11.19 -10.75
N VAL A 162 -9.56 11.60 -9.89
CA VAL A 162 -9.67 11.09 -8.52
C VAL A 162 -10.04 9.60 -8.51
N GLN A 163 -10.90 9.16 -9.43
CA GLN A 163 -11.27 7.75 -9.58
C GLN A 163 -10.04 6.90 -9.88
N ASP A 164 -9.14 7.40 -10.73
CA ASP A 164 -7.89 6.73 -11.04
C ASP A 164 -7.02 6.53 -9.79
N PHE A 165 -6.87 7.55 -8.96
CA PHE A 165 -6.19 7.40 -7.67
C PHE A 165 -6.90 6.38 -6.77
N CYS A 166 -8.24 6.42 -6.68
CA CYS A 166 -9.00 5.46 -5.88
C CYS A 166 -8.76 4.01 -6.34
N ARG A 167 -8.73 3.76 -7.66
CA ARG A 167 -8.38 2.44 -8.22
C ARG A 167 -6.96 2.03 -7.85
N GLU A 168 -6.00 2.93 -7.97
CA GLU A 168 -4.59 2.63 -7.66
C GLU A 168 -4.35 2.39 -6.16
N PHE A 169 -5.10 3.07 -5.28
CA PHE A 169 -5.13 2.74 -3.85
C PHE A 169 -5.69 1.34 -3.61
N ALA A 170 -6.80 0.99 -4.25
CA ALA A 170 -7.41 -0.33 -4.11
C ALA A 170 -6.47 -1.47 -4.56
N LEU A 171 -5.71 -1.25 -5.64
CA LEU A 171 -4.68 -2.20 -6.12
C LEU A 171 -3.51 -2.38 -5.13
N LEU A 172 -3.33 -1.42 -4.20
CA LEU A 172 -2.36 -1.48 -3.12
C LEU A 172 -3.00 -1.90 -1.79
N PHE A 173 -4.23 -2.43 -1.81
CA PHE A 173 -5.00 -2.86 -0.64
C PHE A 173 -5.36 -1.73 0.33
N HIS A 174 -5.42 -0.49 -0.17
CA HIS A 174 -5.97 0.64 0.56
C HIS A 174 -7.45 0.81 0.21
N ALA A 175 -8.31 0.94 1.23
CA ALA A 175 -9.66 1.45 1.07
C ALA A 175 -9.65 2.98 1.26
N VAL A 176 -10.22 3.73 0.31
CA VAL A 176 -10.28 5.20 0.39
C VAL A 176 -11.51 5.61 1.20
N LEU A 177 -11.28 6.24 2.36
CA LEU A 177 -12.33 6.68 3.27
C LEU A 177 -12.88 8.06 2.90
N LYS A 178 -11.97 9.01 2.66
CA LYS A 178 -12.32 10.40 2.36
C LYS A 178 -11.40 11.01 1.31
N VAL A 179 -11.98 11.88 0.50
CA VAL A 179 -11.24 12.77 -0.42
C VAL A 179 -11.51 14.21 -0.01
N TYR A 180 -10.44 14.98 0.11
CA TYR A 180 -10.50 16.41 0.38
C TYR A 180 -10.02 17.18 -0.84
N ALA A 181 -10.77 18.19 -1.23
CA ALA A 181 -10.37 19.15 -2.25
C ALA A 181 -10.27 20.55 -1.64
N GLY A 182 -9.14 21.22 -1.85
CA GLY A 182 -8.95 22.60 -1.47
C GLY A 182 -9.25 23.59 -2.60
N PHE A 183 -9.16 24.88 -2.29
CA PHE A 183 -9.21 25.93 -3.31
C PHE A 183 -7.94 25.93 -4.16
N PRO A 184 -8.01 26.44 -5.40
CA PRO A 184 -6.85 26.53 -6.25
C PRO A 184 -5.83 27.52 -5.66
N PHE A 185 -4.54 27.19 -5.79
CA PHE A 185 -3.45 28.07 -5.35
C PHE A 185 -3.48 29.41 -6.09
N SER A 186 -3.12 30.49 -5.40
CA SER A 186 -2.85 31.78 -6.05
C SER A 186 -1.65 31.68 -6.99
N HIS A 187 -1.67 32.42 -8.10
CA HIS A 187 -0.50 32.58 -8.97
C HIS A 187 0.49 33.61 -8.43
N ASP A 188 0.04 34.49 -7.53
CA ASP A 188 0.91 35.46 -6.87
C ASP A 188 1.74 34.77 -5.77
N ILE A 189 3.01 34.56 -6.05
CA ILE A 189 3.99 33.97 -5.12
C ILE A 189 4.24 34.81 -3.86
N HIS A 190 3.77 36.07 -3.83
CA HIS A 190 3.86 36.97 -2.69
C HIS A 190 2.56 37.06 -1.90
N SER A 191 1.53 36.29 -2.27
CA SER A 191 0.24 36.30 -1.60
C SER A 191 0.36 35.93 -0.12
N SER A 192 -0.16 36.82 0.73
CA SER A 192 -0.29 36.61 2.18
C SER A 192 -1.52 35.77 2.54
N GLU A 193 -2.34 35.37 1.56
CA GLU A 193 -3.52 34.54 1.81
C GLU A 193 -3.13 33.14 2.24
N LYS A 194 -3.89 32.61 3.20
CA LYS A 194 -3.75 31.23 3.66
C LYS A 194 -4.25 30.27 2.58
N VAL A 195 -3.55 29.16 2.41
CA VAL A 195 -4.00 28.09 1.52
C VAL A 195 -5.09 27.28 2.19
N GLU A 196 -6.21 27.10 1.49
CA GLU A 196 -7.33 26.30 1.97
C GLU A 196 -7.28 24.90 1.40
N TRP A 197 -6.84 23.95 2.22
CA TRP A 197 -6.50 22.60 1.81
C TRP A 197 -7.70 21.65 1.71
N ARG A 198 -8.78 21.92 2.45
CA ARG A 198 -9.87 20.96 2.73
C ARG A 198 -11.24 21.65 2.72
N VAL A 199 -11.51 22.41 1.66
CA VAL A 199 -12.78 23.14 1.52
C VAL A 199 -13.93 22.17 1.31
N MET A 200 -13.76 21.22 0.41
CA MET A 200 -14.71 20.14 0.18
C MET A 200 -14.15 18.85 0.77
N ASN A 201 -15.00 18.12 1.48
CA ASN A 201 -14.65 16.90 2.21
C ASN A 201 -15.71 15.86 1.88
N LEU A 202 -15.35 14.89 1.05
CA LEU A 202 -16.24 13.87 0.52
C LEU A 202 -15.94 12.52 1.18
N PRO A 203 -16.84 12.00 2.02
CA PRO A 203 -16.76 10.63 2.50
C PRO A 203 -17.11 9.67 1.36
N LEU A 204 -16.17 8.79 1.00
CA LEU A 204 -16.37 7.79 -0.06
C LEU A 204 -16.84 6.43 0.46
N GLU A 205 -16.75 6.20 1.78
CA GLU A 205 -17.15 4.93 2.40
C GLU A 205 -18.67 4.68 2.34
N HIS A 206 -19.47 5.74 2.43
CA HIS A 206 -20.93 5.66 2.49
C HIS A 206 -21.63 6.33 1.29
N ALA A 207 -20.88 6.96 0.39
CA ALA A 207 -21.43 7.65 -0.77
C ALA A 207 -21.28 6.82 -2.04
N THR A 208 -22.23 6.94 -2.97
CA THR A 208 -22.05 6.37 -4.30
C THR A 208 -20.99 7.17 -5.05
N TRP A 209 -20.22 6.50 -5.92
CA TRP A 209 -19.21 7.18 -6.72
C TRP A 209 -19.83 8.22 -7.66
N ALA A 210 -21.06 8.00 -8.15
CA ALA A 210 -21.74 8.93 -9.05
C ALA A 210 -22.01 10.28 -8.36
N ASP A 211 -22.49 10.26 -7.12
CA ASP A 211 -22.76 11.48 -6.34
C ASP A 211 -21.45 12.20 -5.99
N ALA A 212 -20.43 11.44 -5.56
CA ALA A 212 -19.11 11.99 -5.29
C ALA A 212 -18.49 12.64 -6.54
N ALA A 213 -18.63 12.01 -7.70
CA ALA A 213 -18.15 12.52 -8.98
C ALA A 213 -18.85 13.83 -9.36
N GLN A 214 -20.17 13.90 -9.20
CA GLN A 214 -20.94 15.12 -9.44
C GLN A 214 -20.45 16.28 -8.56
N HIS A 215 -20.18 16.03 -7.28
CA HIS A 215 -19.68 17.06 -6.36
C HIS A 215 -18.25 17.48 -6.69
N LEU A 216 -17.36 16.55 -7.01
CA LEU A 216 -15.99 16.85 -7.47
C LEU A 216 -16.01 17.77 -8.69
N ASP A 217 -16.81 17.42 -9.69
CA ASP A 217 -16.84 18.16 -10.94
C ASP A 217 -17.54 19.51 -10.81
N ALA A 218 -18.63 19.60 -10.03
CA ALA A 218 -19.29 20.87 -9.72
C ALA A 218 -18.37 21.81 -8.93
N PHE A 219 -17.72 21.32 -7.88
CA PHE A 219 -16.76 22.11 -7.10
C PHE A 219 -15.64 22.61 -7.99
N SER A 220 -15.08 21.76 -8.85
CA SER A 220 -13.98 22.16 -9.73
C SER A 220 -14.33 23.28 -10.71
N LYS A 221 -15.60 23.42 -11.10
CA LYS A 221 -16.07 24.48 -12.00
C LYS A 221 -16.26 25.81 -11.25
N GLU A 222 -16.71 25.74 -10.01
CA GLU A 222 -17.17 26.90 -9.23
C GLU A 222 -16.19 27.36 -8.17
N ALA A 223 -15.11 26.60 -7.92
CA ALA A 223 -14.16 26.86 -6.85
C ALA A 223 -13.59 28.29 -6.86
N LEU A 224 -13.35 28.87 -8.06
CA LEU A 224 -12.87 30.25 -8.18
C LEU A 224 -13.94 31.28 -7.79
N ASP A 225 -15.20 31.05 -8.15
CA ASP A 225 -16.32 31.93 -7.79
C ASP A 225 -16.61 31.87 -6.28
N ILE A 226 -16.57 30.66 -5.72
CA ILE A 226 -16.72 30.43 -4.28
C ILE A 226 -15.56 31.09 -3.52
N LEU A 227 -14.33 30.95 -4.00
CA LEU A 227 -13.16 31.62 -3.42
C LEU A 227 -13.29 33.14 -3.50
N ALA A 228 -13.74 33.69 -4.63
CA ALA A 228 -13.97 35.12 -4.78
C ALA A 228 -15.04 35.65 -3.82
N PHE A 229 -16.15 34.92 -3.66
CA PHE A 229 -17.18 35.24 -2.67
C PHE A 229 -16.60 35.22 -1.25
N LYS A 230 -15.85 34.18 -0.90
CA LYS A 230 -15.22 34.05 0.41
C LYS A 230 -14.24 35.18 0.70
N ARG A 231 -13.44 35.61 -0.28
CA ARG A 231 -12.56 36.78 -0.14
C ARG A 231 -13.34 38.07 0.13
N ALA A 232 -14.52 38.22 -0.47
CA ALA A 232 -15.35 39.41 -0.31
C ALA A 232 -16.14 39.43 1.01
N LYS A 233 -16.57 38.26 1.51
CA LYS A 233 -17.48 38.15 2.67
C LYS A 233 -16.86 37.55 3.92
N GLY A 234 -15.69 36.93 3.81
CA GLY A 234 -15.00 36.21 4.90
C GLY A 234 -15.50 34.77 5.13
N GLU A 235 -16.64 34.39 4.53
CA GLU A 235 -17.33 33.12 4.77
C GLU A 235 -17.72 32.45 3.44
N LEU A 236 -18.03 31.14 3.50
CA LEU A 236 -18.54 30.42 2.33
C LEU A 236 -19.99 30.86 2.02
N PRO A 237 -20.44 30.78 0.75
CA PRO A 237 -21.83 31.05 0.41
C PRO A 237 -22.79 30.14 1.17
N ASP A 238 -23.93 30.66 1.65
CA ASP A 238 -24.97 29.87 2.33
C ASP A 238 -25.47 28.69 1.47
N SER A 239 -25.45 28.87 0.15
CA SER A 239 -25.82 27.85 -0.82
C SER A 239 -24.83 26.69 -0.92
N PHE A 240 -23.61 26.82 -0.36
CA PHE A 240 -22.57 25.80 -0.46
C PHE A 240 -23.01 24.48 0.17
N ALA A 241 -23.52 24.51 1.41
CA ALA A 241 -23.98 23.31 2.10
C ALA A 241 -25.17 22.65 1.38
N LEU A 242 -26.09 23.46 0.83
CA LEU A 242 -27.23 22.96 0.07
C LEU A 242 -26.81 22.32 -1.27
N LYS A 243 -25.77 22.86 -1.90
CA LYS A 243 -25.29 22.41 -3.21
C LYS A 243 -24.37 21.20 -3.14
N PHE A 244 -23.64 21.05 -2.03
CA PHE A 244 -22.72 19.94 -1.80
C PHE A 244 -23.17 19.14 -0.57
N PRO A 245 -24.30 18.40 -0.64
CA PRO A 245 -24.87 17.72 0.53
C PRO A 245 -23.98 16.59 1.12
N LEU A 246 -23.03 16.06 0.33
CA LEU A 246 -22.05 15.08 0.84
C LEU A 246 -20.86 15.75 1.55
N HIS A 247 -20.75 17.08 1.50
CA HIS A 247 -19.70 17.79 2.22
C HIS A 247 -19.92 17.65 3.72
N VAL A 248 -18.91 17.12 4.40
CA VAL A 248 -18.86 17.11 5.86
C VAL A 248 -17.89 18.20 6.33
N PRO A 249 -18.35 19.29 6.97
CA PRO A 249 -17.47 20.30 7.52
C PRO A 249 -16.42 19.68 8.46
N GLU A 250 -15.21 20.24 8.50
CA GLU A 250 -14.25 19.83 9.52
C GLU A 250 -14.76 20.28 10.90
N THR A 251 -14.76 19.35 11.85
CA THR A 251 -14.99 19.69 13.25
C THR A 251 -13.73 20.37 13.77
N GLU A 252 -13.74 21.69 13.92
CA GLU A 252 -12.63 22.43 14.52
C GLU A 252 -12.40 21.90 15.95
N PRO A 253 -11.19 21.41 16.30
CA PRO A 253 -10.87 21.09 17.68
C PRO A 253 -10.94 22.38 18.50
N GLY A 254 -11.90 22.42 19.40
CA GLY A 254 -12.33 23.64 20.09
C GLY A 254 -11.21 24.44 20.75
N LYS A 255 -11.40 25.76 20.70
CA LYS A 255 -10.78 26.79 21.55
C LYS A 255 -10.53 26.27 22.98
N LYS A 256 -9.29 25.89 23.29
CA LYS A 256 -8.78 25.84 24.67
C LYS A 256 -7.64 26.84 24.80
N SER A 257 -7.71 27.67 25.83
CA SER A 257 -6.71 28.69 26.20
C SER A 257 -5.32 28.09 26.42
N PRO A 258 -4.24 28.90 26.35
CA PRO A 258 -2.88 28.41 26.26
C PRO A 258 -2.35 28.05 27.64
N ASP A 259 -1.96 26.80 27.84
CA ASP A 259 -1.10 26.44 28.97
C ASP A 259 0.33 26.12 28.51
N LYS A 260 1.20 27.05 28.90
CA LYS A 260 2.65 26.97 29.17
C LYS A 260 3.52 26.08 28.28
N ARG A 261 4.30 26.78 27.44
CA ARG A 261 5.63 26.37 26.93
C ARG A 261 6.47 25.70 28.03
N VAL A 262 6.96 24.50 27.74
CA VAL A 262 8.22 24.00 28.30
C VAL A 262 9.21 23.86 27.14
N LEU A 263 10.25 24.67 27.17
CA LEU A 263 11.47 24.44 26.39
C LEU A 263 12.13 23.17 26.92
N LEU A 264 12.47 22.24 26.03
CA LEU A 264 13.49 21.23 26.31
C LEU A 264 14.66 21.42 25.35
N SER A 265 15.80 21.72 25.98
CA SER A 265 17.15 21.79 25.47
C SER A 265 17.64 20.42 24.99
N ALA A 266 18.63 20.47 24.09
CA ALA A 266 19.31 19.37 23.42
C ALA A 266 19.83 18.27 24.36
N GLY A 267 19.75 17.02 23.87
CA GLY A 267 20.52 15.88 24.35
C GLY A 267 19.72 14.57 24.39
N SER A 268 20.13 13.60 23.56
CA SER A 268 19.72 12.18 23.49
C SER A 268 18.67 11.84 22.41
N PHE A 269 19.14 11.11 21.41
CA PHE A 269 18.44 10.67 20.22
C PHE A 269 17.85 9.27 20.47
N GLU A 270 16.53 9.17 20.64
CA GLU A 270 15.77 7.92 20.59
C GLU A 270 14.62 8.05 19.59
N PHE A 271 14.46 7.04 18.73
CA PHE A 271 13.51 7.01 17.61
C PHE A 271 12.05 6.93 18.09
N PRO A 272 11.16 7.89 17.78
CA PRO A 272 9.75 7.77 18.06
C PRO A 272 9.02 7.18 16.83
N GLY A 273 8.90 5.85 16.82
CA GLY A 273 7.94 5.13 15.99
C GLY A 273 6.69 4.80 16.82
N ALA A 274 5.82 5.78 17.03
CA ALA A 274 4.55 5.58 17.72
C ALA A 274 3.43 6.27 16.94
N CYS A 275 2.58 5.45 16.32
CA CYS A 275 1.25 5.84 15.90
C CYS A 275 0.41 6.16 17.15
N GLY A 276 0.36 7.44 17.51
CA GLY A 276 -0.61 8.01 18.44
C GLY A 276 -1.37 9.12 17.71
N ASP A 277 -2.65 8.88 17.41
CA ASP A 277 -3.65 9.96 17.34
C ASP A 277 -4.43 9.82 18.66
N GLU A 278 -4.39 10.86 19.48
CA GLU A 278 -5.26 11.02 20.64
C GLU A 278 -6.65 11.43 20.15
N ASP A 279 -7.57 10.48 20.08
CA ASP A 279 -9.00 10.74 20.13
C ASP A 279 -9.60 9.74 21.14
N ALA A 280 -9.70 10.20 22.38
CA ALA A 280 -10.40 9.49 23.44
C ALA A 280 -11.91 9.49 23.12
N VAL A 281 -12.42 8.33 22.69
CA VAL A 281 -13.86 8.05 22.68
C VAL A 281 -14.27 7.69 24.09
N LEU A 282 -15.05 8.56 24.74
CA LEU A 282 -15.76 8.23 25.97
C LEU A 282 -16.93 7.28 25.67
N PRO A 283 -17.30 6.36 26.57
CA PRO A 283 -18.30 5.33 26.30
C PRO A 283 -19.72 5.92 26.34
N LEU A 284 -20.54 5.59 25.33
CA LEU A 284 -21.99 5.72 25.42
C LEU A 284 -22.57 4.39 25.91
N GLU A 285 -23.33 4.47 26.99
CA GLU A 285 -24.15 3.38 27.53
C GLU A 285 -25.34 3.06 26.62
N GLY A 286 -25.65 1.77 26.50
CA GLY A 286 -26.98 1.19 26.28
C GLY A 286 -27.66 1.39 24.92
N ASP A 287 -27.73 0.33 24.09
CA ASP A 287 -28.92 -0.55 24.03
C ASP A 287 -28.66 -1.77 23.11
N ALA A 288 -29.53 -2.77 23.24
CA ALA A 288 -29.48 -4.20 22.89
C ALA A 288 -28.91 -4.68 21.53
N GLY A 289 -28.44 -5.94 21.54
CA GLY A 289 -27.66 -6.64 20.49
C GLY A 289 -28.39 -7.00 19.18
N PRO A 290 -27.81 -7.88 18.33
CA PRO A 290 -27.58 -9.27 18.73
C PRO A 290 -26.16 -9.84 18.45
N GLU A 291 -25.78 -10.73 19.36
CA GLU A 291 -24.91 -11.91 19.22
C GLU A 291 -23.51 -11.74 18.60
N LYS A 292 -22.56 -11.46 19.51
CA LYS A 292 -21.13 -11.74 19.37
C LYS A 292 -20.90 -13.26 19.38
N ASP A 293 -20.27 -13.74 18.32
CA ASP A 293 -19.49 -14.99 18.34
C ASP A 293 -18.16 -14.71 19.07
N SER A 294 -18.25 -14.56 20.40
CA SER A 294 -17.09 -14.29 21.28
C SER A 294 -16.67 -15.57 21.98
N ASP A 295 -15.71 -16.29 21.41
CA ASP A 295 -14.89 -17.23 22.19
C ASP A 295 -13.56 -17.61 21.52
N LYS A 296 -12.90 -16.66 20.86
CA LYS A 296 -11.50 -16.84 20.42
C LYS A 296 -10.62 -15.75 21.02
N PRO A 297 -9.51 -16.10 21.70
CA PRO A 297 -8.55 -15.11 22.16
C PRO A 297 -8.07 -14.28 20.94
N PRO A 298 -7.88 -12.97 21.10
CA PRO A 298 -7.46 -12.11 20.00
C PRO A 298 -6.15 -12.64 19.42
N LYS A 299 -6.16 -13.04 18.15
CA LYS A 299 -4.97 -13.53 17.46
C LYS A 299 -3.93 -12.40 17.40
N PRO A 300 -2.74 -12.56 18.00
CA PRO A 300 -1.75 -11.49 18.09
C PRO A 300 -1.13 -11.14 16.73
N ILE A 301 -1.10 -12.13 15.81
CA ILE A 301 -0.68 -11.96 14.43
C ILE A 301 -1.88 -12.21 13.50
N LEU A 302 -2.20 -11.22 12.67
CA LEU A 302 -3.14 -11.36 11.57
C LEU A 302 -2.39 -11.72 10.29
N VAL A 303 -2.88 -12.70 9.56
CA VAL A 303 -2.33 -13.18 8.29
C VAL A 303 -3.32 -12.83 7.20
N ALA A 304 -2.91 -12.03 6.20
CA ALA A 304 -3.75 -11.66 5.07
C ALA A 304 -3.06 -12.02 3.74
N PRO A 305 -3.76 -12.55 2.73
CA PRO A 305 -5.19 -12.89 2.70
C PRO A 305 -5.54 -14.13 3.56
N ASP A 306 -6.82 -14.33 3.89
CA ASP A 306 -7.33 -15.47 4.67
C ASP A 306 -7.31 -16.81 3.90
N ARG A 307 -6.96 -16.77 2.61
CA ARG A 307 -6.78 -17.93 1.72
C ARG A 307 -5.81 -17.59 0.61
N LEU A 308 -4.94 -18.53 0.25
CA LEU A 308 -4.05 -18.39 -0.91
C LEU A 308 -4.67 -19.06 -2.14
N GLU A 309 -4.71 -18.32 -3.26
CA GLU A 309 -5.16 -18.83 -4.54
C GLU A 309 -4.03 -18.74 -5.57
N PHE A 310 -3.64 -19.90 -6.12
CA PHE A 310 -2.65 -19.97 -7.18
C PHE A 310 -3.33 -20.34 -8.50
N LYS A 311 -3.15 -19.50 -9.53
CA LYS A 311 -3.63 -19.78 -10.90
C LYS A 311 -2.56 -20.55 -11.66
N GLN A 312 -2.90 -21.74 -12.16
CA GLN A 312 -2.02 -22.49 -13.04
C GLN A 312 -2.06 -21.87 -14.45
N ALA A 313 -0.94 -21.30 -14.90
CA ALA A 313 -0.83 -20.71 -16.23
C ALA A 313 -0.73 -21.81 -17.30
N LEU A 314 -1.53 -21.71 -18.37
CA LEU A 314 -1.37 -22.54 -19.57
C LEU A 314 -0.15 -22.02 -20.37
N ALA A 315 0.70 -22.97 -20.77
CA ALA A 315 1.90 -22.84 -21.62
C ALA A 315 3.21 -22.45 -20.91
N ASN A 316 4.14 -23.41 -20.93
CA ASN A 316 5.54 -23.41 -20.48
C ASN A 316 5.79 -23.23 -18.97
N ALA A 317 6.05 -24.36 -18.32
CA ALA A 317 6.47 -24.49 -16.94
C ALA A 317 7.68 -23.58 -16.61
N ALA A 318 7.47 -22.48 -15.89
CA ALA A 318 8.51 -21.82 -15.09
C ALA A 318 8.02 -20.71 -14.14
N GLN A 319 6.89 -20.03 -14.40
CA GLN A 319 6.56 -18.80 -13.67
C GLN A 319 5.12 -18.74 -13.18
N VAL A 320 4.84 -19.40 -12.05
CA VAL A 320 3.78 -18.93 -11.15
C VAL A 320 4.35 -17.73 -10.40
N LEU A 321 3.70 -16.56 -10.51
CA LEU A 321 4.07 -15.35 -9.78
C LEU A 321 3.94 -15.60 -8.26
N PRO A 322 4.89 -15.13 -7.44
CA PRO A 322 4.79 -15.28 -6.00
C PRO A 322 3.61 -14.45 -5.46
N THR A 323 2.84 -15.06 -4.56
CA THR A 323 1.75 -14.41 -3.82
C THR A 323 2.31 -13.84 -2.53
N ASN A 324 1.99 -12.58 -2.23
CA ASN A 324 2.42 -11.95 -0.99
C ASN A 324 1.42 -12.23 0.14
N ILE A 325 1.96 -12.59 1.31
CA ILE A 325 1.26 -12.76 2.57
C ILE A 325 1.72 -11.64 3.50
N PHE A 326 0.76 -10.96 4.12
CA PHE A 326 1.04 -9.90 5.08
C PHE A 326 0.83 -10.44 6.49
N LEU A 327 1.89 -10.40 7.29
CA LEU A 327 1.90 -10.70 8.71
C LEU A 327 1.82 -9.38 9.46
N GLN A 328 0.70 -9.14 10.13
CA GLN A 328 0.49 -7.94 10.93
C GLN A 328 0.45 -8.30 12.41
N ASN A 329 1.34 -7.69 13.19
CA ASN A 329 1.31 -7.78 14.63
C ASN A 329 0.39 -6.70 15.20
N THR A 330 -0.69 -7.09 15.87
CA THR A 330 -1.65 -6.16 16.49
C THR A 330 -1.26 -5.79 17.92
N THR A 331 -0.22 -6.44 18.47
CA THR A 331 0.21 -6.28 19.86
C THR A 331 1.34 -5.28 20.01
N THR A 332 1.58 -4.86 21.26
CA THR A 332 2.65 -3.93 21.66
C THR A 332 4.02 -4.61 21.84
N SER A 333 4.11 -5.93 21.67
CA SER A 333 5.35 -6.70 21.79
C SER A 333 5.73 -7.34 20.45
N PRO A 334 7.01 -7.42 20.08
CA PRO A 334 7.42 -8.11 18.85
C PRO A 334 7.23 -9.63 18.95
N TYR A 335 6.99 -10.27 17.80
CA TYR A 335 6.82 -11.72 17.66
C TYR A 335 7.77 -12.27 16.60
N PHE A 336 8.23 -13.49 16.79
CA PHE A 336 8.78 -14.33 15.73
C PHE A 336 7.66 -15.19 15.14
N VAL A 337 7.55 -15.24 13.81
CA VAL A 337 6.59 -16.06 13.09
C VAL A 337 7.38 -17.08 12.29
N ASP A 338 7.31 -18.34 12.71
CA ASP A 338 7.84 -19.47 11.96
C ASP A 338 6.76 -19.93 10.98
N ILE A 339 7.06 -19.82 9.69
CA ILE A 339 6.21 -20.32 8.62
C ILE A 339 6.71 -21.70 8.27
N GLU A 340 5.87 -22.71 8.49
CA GLU A 340 6.14 -24.10 8.16
C GLU A 340 5.19 -24.55 7.05
N GLU A 341 5.78 -25.10 5.98
CA GLU A 341 5.03 -25.72 4.90
C GLU A 341 5.43 -27.19 4.76
N LEU A 342 4.46 -28.07 5.03
CA LEU A 342 4.69 -29.51 5.18
C LEU A 342 4.40 -30.31 3.89
N SER A 343 3.70 -29.74 2.91
CA SER A 343 3.35 -30.45 1.66
C SER A 343 4.45 -30.39 0.61
N GLY A 344 5.42 -29.47 0.74
CA GLY A 344 6.54 -29.27 -0.18
C GLY A 344 6.12 -28.68 -1.54
N GLN A 345 4.88 -28.22 -1.64
CA GLN A 345 4.31 -27.61 -2.85
C GLN A 345 4.55 -26.10 -2.91
N LEU A 346 5.00 -25.48 -1.81
CA LEU A 346 5.24 -24.05 -1.75
C LEU A 346 6.69 -23.76 -1.34
N GLU A 347 7.19 -22.63 -1.81
CA GLU A 347 8.51 -22.11 -1.51
C GLU A 347 8.39 -20.72 -0.92
N ILE A 348 8.92 -20.55 0.30
CA ILE A 348 8.98 -19.25 0.97
C ILE A 348 10.18 -18.49 0.40
N VAL A 349 9.92 -17.36 -0.27
CA VAL A 349 10.96 -16.57 -0.92
C VAL A 349 11.54 -15.57 0.07
N THR A 350 12.72 -15.88 0.62
CA THR A 350 13.52 -14.95 1.45
C THR A 350 14.66 -14.36 0.61
N ARG A 351 14.80 -13.03 0.57
CA ARG A 351 16.01 -12.40 0.02
C ARG A 351 17.09 -12.42 1.11
N GLY A 352 18.18 -13.16 0.88
CA GLY A 352 19.41 -13.02 1.68
C GLY A 352 19.85 -14.21 2.54
N ALA A 353 19.30 -15.42 2.36
CA ALA A 353 19.91 -16.60 2.96
C ALA A 353 21.01 -17.14 2.02
N VAL A 354 22.26 -16.91 2.40
CA VAL A 354 23.38 -17.77 1.97
C VAL A 354 23.03 -19.18 2.43
N SER A 355 22.91 -20.12 1.49
CA SER A 355 22.81 -21.54 1.80
C SER A 355 24.05 -21.94 2.59
N SER A 356 23.93 -22.15 3.90
CA SER A 356 24.93 -22.85 4.69
C SER A 356 24.94 -24.31 4.24
N HIS A 357 25.72 -24.59 3.20
CA HIS A 357 26.18 -25.94 2.91
C HIS A 357 27.10 -26.37 4.04
N HIS A 358 26.58 -27.15 4.99
CA HIS A 358 27.43 -28.03 5.76
C HIS A 358 27.79 -29.19 4.82
N GLU A 359 28.99 -29.13 4.24
CA GLU A 359 29.57 -30.28 3.54
C GLU A 359 29.88 -31.37 4.58
N SER A 360 29.06 -32.41 4.61
CA SER A 360 29.51 -33.75 4.96
C SER A 360 29.27 -34.62 3.75
N GLY A 361 30.36 -34.95 3.05
CA GLY A 361 30.33 -35.79 1.87
C GLY A 361 29.86 -37.20 2.22
N ASP A 362 28.90 -37.71 1.45
CA ASP A 362 29.01 -39.04 0.85
C ASP A 362 28.04 -39.17 -0.34
N SER A 363 28.34 -40.15 -1.16
CA SER A 363 28.01 -40.34 -2.56
C SER A 363 26.66 -41.04 -2.76
N GLY A 364 25.88 -40.58 -3.75
CA GLY A 364 24.95 -41.43 -4.50
C GLY A 364 23.50 -41.53 -4.01
N GLY A 365 22.54 -41.34 -4.93
CA GLY A 365 21.15 -41.79 -4.78
C GLY A 365 20.09 -40.71 -5.02
N ASN A 366 19.62 -40.59 -6.27
CA ASN A 366 18.42 -39.85 -6.64
C ASN A 366 17.16 -40.49 -6.01
N ASN A 367 16.68 -39.91 -4.90
CA ASN A 367 15.26 -39.83 -4.53
C ASN A 367 15.13 -38.97 -3.26
N ALA A 368 15.19 -37.65 -3.41
CA ALA A 368 14.91 -36.75 -2.30
C ALA A 368 13.40 -36.45 -2.26
N ALA A 369 12.73 -36.92 -1.21
CA ALA A 369 11.36 -36.54 -0.88
C ALA A 369 11.18 -35.00 -0.85
N PRO A 370 9.98 -34.46 -1.10
CA PRO A 370 9.72 -33.02 -1.03
C PRO A 370 10.15 -32.50 0.36
N LYS A 371 11.20 -31.67 0.39
CA LYS A 371 11.70 -31.09 1.65
C LYS A 371 10.73 -29.98 2.10
N PRO A 372 10.29 -29.99 3.37
CA PRO A 372 9.47 -28.91 3.92
C PRO A 372 10.23 -27.58 3.89
N SER A 373 9.52 -26.49 3.61
CA SER A 373 10.09 -25.13 3.63
C SER A 373 9.76 -24.49 4.98
N THR A 374 10.80 -24.04 5.70
CA THR A 374 10.65 -23.33 6.96
C THR A 374 11.39 -21.99 6.89
N ALA A 375 10.73 -20.92 7.31
CA ALA A 375 11.35 -19.60 7.42
C ALA A 375 10.80 -18.83 8.63
N THR A 376 11.70 -18.17 9.37
CA THR A 376 11.36 -17.39 10.56
C THR A 376 11.42 -15.90 10.24
N PHE A 377 10.36 -15.17 10.58
CA PHE A 377 10.25 -13.73 10.38
C PHE A 377 10.04 -13.02 11.72
N ARG A 378 10.75 -11.93 11.96
CA ARG A 378 10.48 -11.05 13.11
C ARG A 378 9.50 -9.97 12.70
N VAL A 379 8.33 -9.93 13.36
CA VAL A 379 7.33 -8.88 13.15
C VAL A 379 7.38 -7.92 14.35
N SER A 380 7.72 -6.65 14.10
CA SER A 380 7.80 -5.61 15.14
C SER A 380 6.44 -5.38 15.80
N ALA A 381 6.45 -4.83 17.02
CA ALA A 381 5.24 -4.40 17.71
C ALA A 381 4.43 -3.42 16.83
N LYS A 382 3.12 -3.65 16.67
CA LYS A 382 2.25 -2.89 15.75
C LYS A 382 2.73 -2.84 14.29
N GLY A 383 3.66 -3.72 13.91
CA GLY A 383 4.32 -3.73 12.60
C GLY A 383 3.66 -4.67 11.60
N MET A 384 4.02 -4.50 10.33
CA MET A 384 3.60 -5.36 9.23
C MET A 384 4.82 -5.85 8.45
N THR A 385 4.84 -7.14 8.11
CA THR A 385 5.87 -7.76 7.25
C THR A 385 5.19 -8.48 6.09
N ALA A 386 5.72 -8.31 4.88
CA ALA A 386 5.26 -9.04 3.71
C ALA A 386 6.19 -10.21 3.41
N VAL A 387 5.63 -11.40 3.23
CA VAL A 387 6.33 -12.64 2.89
C VAL A 387 5.83 -13.12 1.54
N ALA A 388 6.74 -13.35 0.60
CA ALA A 388 6.38 -13.88 -0.71
C ALA A 388 6.41 -15.42 -0.66
N ILE A 389 5.30 -16.06 -1.07
CA ILE A 389 5.20 -17.51 -1.21
C ILE A 389 4.95 -17.87 -2.68
N LYS A 390 5.75 -18.80 -3.21
CA LYS A 390 5.68 -19.27 -4.60
C LYS A 390 5.20 -20.73 -4.64
N PHE A 391 4.37 -21.08 -5.61
CA PHE A 391 3.99 -22.47 -5.86
C PHE A 391 5.05 -23.21 -6.70
N ARG A 392 5.45 -24.40 -6.27
CA ARG A 392 6.32 -25.33 -7.00
C ARG A 392 5.46 -26.32 -7.77
N ALA A 393 5.44 -26.19 -9.10
CA ALA A 393 4.84 -27.21 -9.94
C ALA A 393 5.73 -28.47 -9.90
N ALA A 394 5.20 -29.58 -9.37
CA ALA A 394 5.85 -30.88 -9.49
C ALA A 394 5.91 -31.27 -10.99
N MET A 395 7.11 -31.57 -11.49
CA MET A 395 7.26 -32.22 -12.80
C MET A 395 6.54 -33.56 -12.75
N PRO A 396 5.69 -33.92 -13.74
CA PRO A 396 5.12 -35.25 -13.79
C PRO A 396 6.25 -36.27 -13.87
N ALA A 397 6.19 -37.29 -13.01
CA ALA A 397 7.11 -38.42 -13.04
C ALA A 397 7.17 -38.97 -14.47
N ALA A 398 8.38 -39.07 -15.01
CA ALA A 398 8.62 -39.63 -16.33
C ALA A 398 7.93 -41.00 -16.45
N HIS A 399 7.15 -41.17 -17.52
CA HIS A 399 6.54 -42.43 -17.89
C HIS A 399 7.53 -43.57 -17.75
N SER A 400 7.22 -44.52 -16.87
CA SER A 400 7.84 -45.84 -16.85
C SER A 400 7.66 -46.47 -18.23
N THR A 401 8.75 -46.60 -18.96
CA THR A 401 8.82 -47.26 -20.25
C THR A 401 8.61 -48.75 -20.06
N VAL A 402 7.42 -49.25 -20.39
CA VAL A 402 7.20 -50.67 -20.68
C VAL A 402 7.74 -50.94 -22.09
N PRO A 403 8.66 -51.90 -22.30
CA PRO A 403 9.19 -52.18 -23.63
C PRO A 403 8.15 -52.91 -24.49
N LYS A 404 7.91 -52.38 -25.70
CA LYS A 404 7.19 -53.07 -26.77
C LYS A 404 8.11 -54.11 -27.42
N SER A 405 7.61 -55.33 -27.55
CA SER A 405 8.05 -56.31 -28.54
C SER A 405 6.92 -56.51 -29.58
N ASP A 406 7.21 -56.20 -30.84
CA ASP A 406 6.38 -56.46 -32.02
C ASP A 406 6.47 -57.96 -32.46
N PRO A 407 5.91 -58.40 -33.60
CA PRO A 407 4.48 -58.50 -33.97
C PRO A 407 4.12 -59.89 -34.53
N ALA A 408 2.85 -60.32 -34.54
CA ALA A 408 2.38 -61.38 -35.45
C ALA A 408 0.85 -61.52 -35.57
N VAL A 409 0.37 -61.33 -36.82
CA VAL A 409 -0.61 -62.15 -37.55
C VAL A 409 -2.12 -62.05 -37.22
N ALA A 410 -2.79 -61.29 -38.09
CA ALA A 410 -4.01 -61.59 -38.87
C ALA A 410 -5.25 -62.27 -38.20
N THR A 411 -6.42 -61.62 -38.24
CA THR A 411 -7.47 -61.80 -39.28
C THR A 411 -8.84 -61.22 -38.86
N LYS A 412 -9.53 -60.67 -39.88
CA LYS A 412 -11.00 -60.58 -40.10
C LYS A 412 -11.91 -59.70 -39.21
N ALA A 413 -12.50 -58.69 -39.87
CA ALA A 413 -13.81 -58.09 -39.61
C ALA A 413 -14.98 -59.08 -39.89
N PRO A 414 -16.28 -58.73 -39.81
CA PRO A 414 -16.93 -57.45 -39.47
C PRO A 414 -18.19 -57.56 -38.54
N GLY A 415 -18.76 -56.43 -38.11
CA GLY A 415 -20.22 -56.36 -37.93
C GLY A 415 -20.81 -55.42 -36.87
N LYS A 416 -21.51 -54.39 -37.38
CA LYS A 416 -22.81 -53.85 -36.92
C LYS A 416 -22.88 -52.96 -35.66
N THR A 417 -23.07 -51.67 -35.91
CA THR A 417 -24.06 -50.78 -35.24
C THR A 417 -25.50 -51.29 -35.48
N PRO A 418 -26.59 -50.76 -34.86
CA PRO A 418 -26.73 -49.54 -34.05
C PRO A 418 -27.58 -49.73 -32.76
N ARG A 419 -27.76 -48.66 -31.96
CA ARG A 419 -29.06 -47.98 -31.76
C ARG A 419 -29.15 -47.27 -30.39
N ALA A 420 -29.67 -46.05 -30.46
CA ALA A 420 -29.99 -45.17 -29.35
C ALA A 420 -31.10 -45.73 -28.44
N GLY A 421 -31.06 -45.34 -27.16
CA GLY A 421 -32.13 -45.53 -26.20
C GLY A 421 -31.95 -44.62 -24.99
N LYS A 422 -32.71 -43.53 -24.95
CA LYS A 422 -32.90 -42.64 -23.78
C LYS A 422 -33.51 -43.42 -22.62
N GLY A 423 -33.09 -43.12 -21.39
CA GLY A 423 -33.77 -43.58 -20.18
C GLY A 423 -33.01 -43.23 -18.89
N ALA A 424 -33.24 -42.03 -18.37
CA ALA A 424 -33.23 -41.77 -16.92
C ALA A 424 -34.66 -42.03 -16.39
N PRO A 425 -34.97 -42.10 -15.07
CA PRO A 425 -34.17 -41.65 -13.92
C PRO A 425 -34.23 -42.58 -12.67
N THR A 426 -33.70 -42.05 -11.57
CA THR A 426 -33.92 -42.40 -10.14
C THR A 426 -33.07 -43.51 -9.51
N SER A 427 -32.16 -43.11 -8.60
CA SER A 427 -32.27 -43.42 -7.17
C SER A 427 -30.97 -43.00 -6.46
N ALA A 428 -31.10 -42.00 -5.59
CA ALA A 428 -30.11 -41.67 -4.59
C ALA A 428 -29.85 -42.86 -3.66
N LYS A 429 -28.58 -43.22 -3.46
CA LYS A 429 -28.07 -43.72 -2.18
C LYS A 429 -26.68 -43.14 -1.95
N SER A 430 -26.63 -42.25 -0.98
CA SER A 430 -25.45 -41.81 -0.26
C SER A 430 -24.67 -42.99 0.31
N PHE A 431 -23.37 -43.03 0.02
CA PHE A 431 -22.39 -43.63 0.91
C PHE A 431 -21.29 -42.58 1.14
N THR A 432 -21.34 -41.98 2.32
CA THR A 432 -20.23 -41.27 2.94
C THR A 432 -19.11 -42.25 3.23
N SER A 433 -17.94 -42.01 2.65
CA SER A 433 -16.67 -42.51 3.18
C SER A 433 -15.69 -41.35 3.09
N ALA A 434 -15.55 -40.67 4.23
CA ALA A 434 -14.46 -39.76 4.49
C ALA A 434 -13.14 -40.52 4.38
N ALA A 435 -12.31 -40.12 3.42
CA ALA A 435 -10.93 -40.57 3.31
C ALA A 435 -10.07 -39.36 2.92
N LEU A 436 -9.59 -38.66 3.96
CA LEU A 436 -8.34 -37.90 4.01
C LEU A 436 -8.06 -36.99 2.79
N GLU A 437 -8.82 -35.92 2.62
CA GLU A 437 -8.33 -34.75 1.89
C GLU A 437 -7.10 -34.23 2.64
N SER A 438 -5.92 -34.41 2.05
CA SER A 438 -4.68 -33.80 2.52
C SER A 438 -4.88 -32.29 2.64
N ARG A 439 -5.08 -31.78 3.86
CA ARG A 439 -5.26 -30.36 4.14
C ARG A 439 -4.02 -29.61 3.65
N GLN A 440 -4.16 -28.94 2.51
CA GLN A 440 -3.18 -28.02 1.95
C GLN A 440 -3.19 -26.73 2.79
N VAL A 441 -2.42 -26.72 3.87
CA VAL A 441 -2.31 -25.59 4.80
C VAL A 441 -0.86 -25.16 4.97
N VAL A 442 -0.66 -23.85 5.12
CA VAL A 442 0.59 -23.25 5.60
C VAL A 442 0.41 -22.91 7.07
N THR A 443 1.32 -23.36 7.92
CA THR A 443 1.24 -23.18 9.37
C THR A 443 2.13 -22.00 9.79
N PHE A 444 1.55 -21.06 10.54
CA PHE A 444 2.23 -19.90 11.10
C PHE A 444 2.30 -20.06 12.62
N LYS A 445 3.46 -20.37 13.17
CA LYS A 445 3.70 -20.46 14.62
C LYS A 445 4.28 -19.15 15.11
N CYS A 446 3.56 -18.46 16.00
CA CYS A 446 3.95 -17.16 16.51
C CYS A 446 4.47 -17.30 17.93
N ARG A 447 5.72 -16.86 18.18
CA ARG A 447 6.38 -16.86 19.49
C ARG A 447 6.68 -15.43 19.94
N ARG A 448 6.28 -15.08 21.16
CA ARG A 448 6.50 -13.74 21.74
C ARG A 448 7.95 -13.57 22.16
N VAL A 449 8.52 -12.37 22.00
CA VAL A 449 9.86 -12.04 22.50
C VAL A 449 9.75 -11.45 23.91
N THR A 450 10.29 -12.13 24.92
CA THR A 450 10.54 -11.59 26.26
C THR A 450 12.01 -11.16 26.38
N ARG A 451 12.27 -10.11 27.15
CA ARG A 451 13.63 -9.58 27.39
C ARG A 451 14.03 -10.05 28.79
N SER A 452 14.96 -11.00 28.91
CA SER A 452 15.57 -11.32 30.19
C SER A 452 16.51 -10.18 30.60
N SER A 453 16.56 -9.88 31.90
CA SER A 453 17.26 -8.71 32.45
C SER A 453 18.76 -8.89 32.67
N GLU A 454 19.39 -10.01 32.26
CA GLU A 454 20.82 -10.24 32.46
C GLU A 454 21.46 -11.01 31.29
N GLY A 455 22.48 -10.42 30.64
CA GLY A 455 23.39 -11.09 29.71
C GLY A 455 23.05 -11.02 28.19
N PRO A 456 24.04 -11.20 27.28
CA PRO A 456 23.85 -11.10 25.82
C PRO A 456 23.38 -12.41 25.16
N SER A 457 22.81 -13.34 25.93
CA SER A 457 22.19 -14.57 25.42
C SER A 457 20.68 -14.38 25.30
N ILE A 458 20.16 -14.40 24.07
CA ILE A 458 18.73 -14.45 23.79
C ILE A 458 18.27 -15.89 24.08
N GLU A 459 17.83 -16.13 25.31
CA GLU A 459 17.13 -17.38 25.64
C GLU A 459 15.68 -17.29 25.14
N VAL A 460 15.28 -18.27 24.35
CA VAL A 460 13.92 -18.44 23.85
C VAL A 460 13.17 -19.24 24.91
N GLU A 461 12.50 -18.58 25.85
CA GLU A 461 11.50 -19.25 26.68
C GLU A 461 10.25 -19.54 25.83
N ASP A 462 9.64 -20.71 26.03
CA ASP A 462 8.36 -21.15 25.46
C ASP A 462 7.20 -20.26 25.97
N GLY A 463 7.15 -19.02 25.47
CA GLY A 463 5.97 -18.16 25.58
C GLY A 463 4.83 -18.67 24.71
N GLU A 464 3.58 -18.39 25.09
CA GLU A 464 2.35 -18.80 24.41
C GLU A 464 2.49 -18.81 22.87
N ALA A 465 2.56 -20.02 22.31
CA ALA A 465 2.71 -20.23 20.89
C ALA A 465 1.33 -20.18 20.22
N PHE A 466 1.09 -19.17 19.39
CA PHE A 466 -0.15 -19.08 18.62
C PHE A 466 0.05 -19.71 17.26
N VAL A 467 -0.76 -20.71 16.93
CA VAL A 467 -0.73 -21.36 15.62
C VAL A 467 -1.90 -20.84 14.79
N THR A 468 -1.60 -20.27 13.63
CA THR A 468 -2.60 -19.96 12.60
C THR A 468 -2.32 -20.80 11.37
N GLU A 469 -3.34 -21.49 10.85
CA GLU A 469 -3.25 -22.24 9.62
C GLU A 469 -3.94 -21.47 8.51
N LEU A 470 -3.28 -21.38 7.35
CA LEU A 470 -3.81 -20.71 6.17
C LEU A 470 -4.04 -21.73 5.05
N PRO A 471 -5.28 -21.95 4.60
CA PRO A 471 -5.54 -22.85 3.50
C PRO A 471 -5.07 -22.25 2.16
N PHE A 472 -4.60 -23.12 1.27
CA PHE A 472 -4.33 -22.75 -0.12
C PHE A 472 -5.07 -23.66 -1.09
N VAL A 473 -5.42 -23.13 -2.27
CA VAL A 473 -6.01 -23.90 -3.36
C VAL A 473 -5.35 -23.53 -4.68
N VAL A 474 -5.10 -24.56 -5.49
CA VAL A 474 -4.65 -24.42 -6.87
C VAL A 474 -5.89 -24.50 -7.77
N LEU A 475 -6.20 -23.41 -8.45
CA LEU A 475 -7.35 -23.38 -9.36
C LEU A 475 -6.96 -23.97 -10.72
N PRO A 476 -7.69 -24.99 -11.24
CA PRO A 476 -7.51 -25.43 -12.61
C PRO A 476 -7.90 -24.29 -13.55
N THR A 477 -7.13 -24.12 -14.63
CA THR A 477 -7.42 -23.12 -15.66
C THR A 477 -8.79 -23.43 -16.29
N ALA A 478 -9.70 -22.46 -16.31
CA ALA A 478 -10.98 -22.59 -17.01
C ALA A 478 -10.70 -22.85 -18.51
N GLN A 479 -11.31 -23.90 -19.06
CA GLN A 479 -11.22 -24.26 -20.49
C GLN A 479 -11.89 -23.22 -21.38
#